data_AF-A0ABD5NQ98-F1
#
_entry.id   AF-A0ABD5NQ98-F1
#
_cell.length_a   1.000
_cell.length_b   1.000
_cell.length_c   1.000
_cell.angle_alpha   90.00
_cell.angle_beta   90.00
_cell.angle_gamma   90.00
#
_symmetry.space_group_name_H-M   'P 1'
#
loop_
_entity.id
_entity.type
_entity.pdbx_description
1 polymer ?
#
loop_
_entity_poly.entity_id
_entity_poly.type
_entity_poly.pdbx_seq_one_letter_code
_entity_poly.pdbx_strand_id
1 'polypeptide(L)' 'MTDEELDEFRDAMEEQGETLRKALAEDLGGDADNYRTRPIADGGE' A
#
# COMPACT_ATOMS: atom_id res chain seq x y z
N MET A 1 -17.35 -13.15 0.35
CA MET A 1 -15.96 -13.23 -0.11
C MET A 1 -15.40 -14.53 0.41
N THR A 2 -14.93 -15.39 -0.48
CA THR A 2 -14.12 -16.57 -0.15
C THR A 2 -12.70 -16.12 0.20
N ASP A 3 -11.91 -17.03 0.76
CA ASP A 3 -10.50 -16.75 1.07
C ASP A 3 -9.69 -16.47 -0.22
N GLU A 4 -10.03 -17.13 -1.32
CA GLU A 4 -9.42 -16.92 -2.63
C GLU A 4 -9.73 -15.51 -3.19
N GLU A 5 -10.99 -15.05 -3.06
CA GLU A 5 -11.39 -13.69 -3.41
C GLU A 5 -10.71 -12.62 -2.52
N LEU A 6 -10.35 -12.96 -1.29
CA LEU A 6 -9.63 -12.07 -0.39
C LEU A 6 -8.15 -11.95 -0.75
N ASP A 7 -7.52 -13.05 -1.17
CA ASP A 7 -6.12 -13.03 -1.59
C ASP A 7 -5.96 -12.29 -2.92
N GLU A 8 -6.83 -12.52 -3.91
CA GLU A 8 -6.85 -11.72 -5.14
C GLU A 8 -7.05 -10.22 -4.87
N PHE A 9 -7.94 -9.90 -3.92
CA PHE A 9 -8.16 -8.52 -3.51
C PHE A 9 -6.91 -7.91 -2.85
N ARG A 10 -6.18 -8.66 -2.03
CA ARG A 10 -4.94 -8.20 -1.41
C ARG A 10 -3.86 -7.93 -2.44
N ASP A 11 -3.68 -8.83 -3.40
CA ASP A 11 -2.70 -8.67 -4.47
C ASP A 11 -3.02 -7.43 -5.32
N ALA A 12 -4.29 -7.24 -5.69
CA ALA A 12 -4.72 -6.07 -6.43
C ALA A 12 -4.53 -4.74 -5.66
N MET A 13 -4.68 -4.77 -4.33
CA MET A 13 -4.42 -3.61 -3.48
C MET A 13 -2.92 -3.32 -3.34
N GLU A 14 -2.07 -4.36 -3.27
CA GLU A 14 -0.62 -4.19 -3.19
C GLU A 14 -0.04 -3.62 -4.49
N GLU A 15 -0.51 -4.07 -5.65
CA GLU A 15 -0.11 -3.55 -6.97
C GLU A 15 -0.48 -2.07 -7.14
N GLN A 16 -1.72 -1.71 -6.77
CA GLN A 16 -2.16 -0.31 -6.78
C GLN A 16 -1.34 0.54 -5.79
N GLY A 17 -1.05 -0.01 -4.61
CA GLY A 17 -0.21 0.64 -3.61
C GLY A 17 1.22 0.87 -4.09
N GLU A 18 1.82 -0.05 -4.83
CA GLU A 18 3.13 0.14 -5.46
C GLU A 18 3.10 1.26 -6.52
N THR A 19 2.08 1.26 -7.37
CA THR A 19 1.92 2.29 -8.42
C THR A 19 1.81 3.68 -7.83
N LEU A 20 0.96 3.85 -6.80
CA LEU A 20 0.80 5.11 -6.08
C LEU A 20 2.11 5.59 -5.45
N ARG A 21 2.85 4.69 -4.81
CA ARG A 21 4.13 5.02 -4.16
C ARG A 21 5.20 5.46 -5.15
N LYS A 22 5.26 4.84 -6.33
CA LYS A 22 6.15 5.26 -7.42
C LYS A 22 5.79 6.65 -7.94
N ALA A 23 4.51 6.90 -8.18
CA ALA A 23 4.04 8.22 -8.62
C ALA A 23 4.35 9.32 -7.58
N LEU A 24 4.14 9.03 -6.29
CA LEU A 24 4.48 9.96 -5.21
C LEU A 24 5.98 10.24 -5.14
N ALA A 25 6.83 9.23 -5.34
CA ALA A 25 8.28 9.40 -5.38
C ALA A 25 8.74 10.23 -6.59
N GLU A 26 8.07 10.08 -7.74
CA GLU A 26 8.32 10.90 -8.93
C GLU A 26 7.94 12.37 -8.69
N ASP A 27 6.75 12.62 -8.12
CA ASP A 27 6.20 13.97 -7.94
C ASP A 27 6.84 14.73 -6.77
N LEU A 28 7.12 14.04 -5.66
CA LEU A 28 7.55 14.65 -4.40
C LEU A 28 9.04 14.42 -4.10
N GLY A 29 9.68 13.50 -4.83
CA GLY A 29 11.08 13.11 -4.64
C GLY A 29 11.29 12.14 -3.47
N GLY A 30 12.33 11.31 -3.57
CA GLY A 30 12.65 10.28 -2.58
C GLY A 30 12.40 8.87 -3.12
N ASP A 31 12.44 7.88 -2.24
CA ASP A 31 12.16 6.48 -2.58
C ASP A 31 10.67 6.13 -2.41
N ALA A 32 10.12 5.28 -3.29
CA ALA A 32 8.74 4.82 -3.22
C ALA A 32 8.40 4.15 -1.87
N ASP A 33 9.35 3.43 -1.26
CA ASP A 33 9.14 2.77 0.03
C ASP A 33 8.96 3.75 1.19
N ASN A 34 9.43 5.00 1.06
CA ASN A 34 9.16 6.03 2.08
C ASN A 34 7.67 6.37 2.20
N TYR A 35 6.90 6.11 1.14
CA TYR A 35 5.45 6.34 1.10
C TYR A 35 4.64 5.09 1.44
N ARG A 36 5.30 3.99 1.86
CA ARG A 36 4.59 2.81 2.36
C ARG A 36 3.91 3.16 3.67
N THR A 37 2.60 2.96 3.71
CA THR A 37 1.84 3.03 4.97
C THR A 37 2.41 1.99 5.93
N ARG A 38 2.98 2.45 7.04
CA ARG A 38 3.30 1.56 8.15
C ARG A 38 1.98 1.09 8.77
N PRO A 39 1.89 -0.16 9.27
CA PRO A 39 0.75 -0.57 10.07
C PRO A 39 0.61 0.46 11.19
N ILE A 40 -0.50 1.21 11.20
CA ILE A 40 -0.87 1.98 12.37
C ILE A 40 -1.31 0.91 13.36
N ALA A 41 -0.45 0.61 14.34
CA ALA A 41 -0.91 -0.09 15.53
C ALA A 41 -2.11 0.73 16.02
N ASP A 42 -3.28 0.11 16.09
CA ASP A 42 -4.53 0.75 16.50
C ASP A 42 -4.26 1.81 17.57
N GLY A 43 -4.78 3.02 17.35
CA GLY A 43 -4.66 4.15 18.27
C GLY A 43 -5.39 3.87 19.58
N GLY A 44 -4.86 2.94 20.36
CA GLY A 44 -5.26 2.66 21.72
C GLY A 44 -4.62 3.66 22.66
N GLU A 45 -5.29 4.80 22.82
CA GLU A 45 -5.59 5.42 24.13
C GLU A 45 -6.99 6.04 24.09
#